data_AF-A0A746P5N0-F1
#
_entry.id   AF-A0A746P5N0-F1
#
_cell.length_a   1.000
_cell.length_b   1.000
_cell.length_c   1.000
_cell.angle_alpha   90.00
_cell.angle_beta   90.00
_cell.angle_gamma   90.00
#
_symmetry.space_group_name_H-M   'P 1'
#
loop_
_entity.id
_entity.type
_entity.pdbx_description
1 polymer ?
#
loop_
_entity_poly.entity_id
_entity_poly.type
_entity_poly.pdbx_seq_one_letter_code
_entity_poly.pdbx_strand_id
1 'polypeptide(L)'
;MRNLVKYAGIGLLVMGLAACDNNDTKASAESAAAESQASGQPISLMDGKLSFSLPADMTDQSGKLGTQANNMHVYSDPTGQKAVIVIVGDNTDEALPVLANRLLEQQRSRDPQLQVVTNKSIELKGHTLQQLDSIISAKGQTAYSSI
;
A
#
# COMPACT_ATOMS: atom_id res chain seq x y z
N MET A 1 0.40 36.88 -56.18
CA MET A 1 -1.02 37.10 -55.87
C MET A 1 -1.46 36.06 -54.84
N ARG A 2 -2.04 36.51 -53.71
CA ARG A 2 -2.99 35.81 -52.80
C ARG A 2 -2.44 34.57 -52.05
N ASN A 3 -2.51 34.39 -50.73
CA ASN A 3 -3.20 35.09 -49.63
C ASN A 3 -2.52 34.75 -48.30
N LEU A 4 -2.30 35.76 -47.44
CA LEU A 4 -2.36 35.61 -45.99
C LEU A 4 -3.80 35.28 -45.59
N VAL A 5 -4.02 34.58 -44.46
CA VAL A 5 -5.00 34.91 -43.39
C VAL A 5 -5.35 33.69 -42.50
N LYS A 6 -5.04 33.87 -41.19
CA LYS A 6 -5.75 33.44 -39.96
C LYS A 6 -5.50 32.06 -39.30
N TYR A 7 -4.92 32.18 -38.10
CA TYR A 7 -5.15 31.38 -36.89
C TYR A 7 -6.64 31.16 -36.55
N ALA A 8 -6.89 30.04 -35.86
CA ALA A 8 -7.93 29.76 -34.85
C ALA A 8 -8.70 28.46 -35.14
N GLY A 9 -8.65 27.51 -34.21
CA GLY A 9 -9.49 26.31 -34.29
C GLY A 9 -9.06 25.19 -33.34
N ILE A 10 -9.27 25.40 -32.05
CA ILE A 10 -9.33 24.35 -31.02
C ILE A 10 -10.33 23.28 -31.48
N GLY A 11 -9.91 22.01 -31.46
CA GLY A 11 -10.74 20.86 -31.77
C GLY A 11 -10.42 19.71 -30.81
N LEU A 12 -10.90 19.84 -29.57
CA LEU A 12 -11.07 18.73 -28.64
C LEU A 12 -12.12 17.77 -29.24
N LEU A 13 -11.71 16.58 -29.66
CA LEU A 13 -12.62 15.53 -30.07
C LEU A 13 -12.58 14.40 -29.03
N VAL A 14 -13.39 14.60 -27.98
CA VAL A 14 -13.90 13.53 -27.13
C VAL A 14 -14.99 12.84 -27.94
N MET A 15 -14.78 11.58 -28.32
CA MET A 15 -15.85 10.68 -28.72
C MET A 15 -15.63 9.32 -28.07
N GLY A 16 -16.49 9.04 -27.10
CA GLY A 16 -16.53 7.77 -26.39
C GLY A 16 -17.60 7.70 -25.29
N LEU A 17 -18.69 8.47 -25.39
CA LEU A 17 -19.92 8.11 -24.69
C LEU A 17 -20.67 7.11 -25.58
N ALA A 18 -20.43 5.82 -25.38
CA ALA A 18 -21.43 4.82 -25.72
C ALA A 18 -22.54 4.94 -24.67
N ALA A 19 -23.73 5.31 -25.15
CA ALA A 19 -24.92 5.44 -24.37
C ALA A 19 -25.27 4.12 -23.68
N CYS A 20 -25.56 4.20 -22.38
CA CYS A 20 -26.53 3.32 -21.75
C CYS A 20 -27.89 3.59 -22.43
N ASP A 21 -28.39 2.64 -23.21
CA ASP A 21 -29.82 2.51 -23.46
C ASP A 21 -30.27 1.16 -22.90
N ASN A 22 -31.35 1.22 -22.13
CA ASN A 22 -31.74 0.31 -21.09
C ASN A 22 -32.80 -0.67 -21.62
N ASN A 23 -32.61 -1.98 -21.42
CA ASN A 23 -33.70 -2.96 -21.27
C ASN A 23 -33.20 -4.31 -20.70
N ASP A 24 -33.33 -4.42 -19.38
CA ASP A 24 -33.70 -5.58 -18.56
C ASP A 24 -33.04 -6.97 -18.71
N THR A 25 -32.16 -7.23 -17.72
CA THR A 25 -32.15 -8.38 -16.78
C THR A 25 -31.02 -9.43 -16.88
N LYS A 26 -30.20 -9.39 -15.80
CA LYS A 26 -29.20 -10.34 -15.26
C LYS A 26 -27.80 -10.29 -15.90
N ALA A 27 -26.89 -9.49 -15.32
CA ALA A 27 -26.03 -9.85 -14.18
C ALA A 27 -24.98 -10.91 -14.58
N SER A 28 -23.68 -10.70 -14.49
CA SER A 28 -22.87 -9.64 -13.89
C SER A 28 -21.53 -9.63 -14.62
N ALA A 29 -20.87 -8.48 -14.58
CA ALA A 29 -19.47 -8.33 -14.96
C ALA A 29 -18.62 -9.49 -14.43
N GLU A 30 -18.08 -10.29 -15.35
CA GLU A 30 -16.91 -11.11 -15.07
C GLU A 30 -15.78 -10.16 -14.71
N SER A 31 -15.68 -9.93 -13.40
CA SER A 31 -14.42 -9.94 -12.64
C SER A 31 -13.21 -9.71 -13.53
N ALA A 32 -12.77 -8.45 -13.58
CA ALA A 32 -11.37 -8.15 -13.82
C ALA A 32 -10.56 -9.14 -12.97
N ALA A 33 -9.97 -10.11 -13.66
CA ALA A 33 -9.18 -11.15 -13.03
C ALA A 33 -8.15 -10.43 -12.17
N ALA A 34 -8.11 -10.79 -10.89
CA ALA A 34 -7.04 -10.38 -10.00
C ALA A 34 -5.73 -10.65 -10.73
N GLU A 35 -4.98 -9.60 -11.05
CA GLU A 35 -3.61 -9.73 -11.54
C GLU A 35 -2.91 -10.65 -10.54
N SER A 36 -2.61 -11.85 -11.00
CA SER A 36 -1.85 -12.82 -10.23
C SER A 36 -0.43 -12.26 -10.16
N GLN A 37 -0.18 -11.38 -9.19
CA GLN A 37 1.16 -10.91 -8.90
C GLN A 37 1.98 -12.16 -8.57
N ALA A 38 2.89 -12.53 -9.46
CA ALA A 38 3.78 -13.66 -9.26
C ALA A 38 4.48 -13.47 -7.91
N SER A 39 4.28 -14.40 -6.98
CA SER A 39 4.97 -14.36 -5.70
C SER A 39 6.46 -14.60 -5.94
N GLY A 40 7.31 -13.77 -5.36
CA GLY A 40 8.75 -13.96 -5.31
C GLY A 40 9.15 -15.15 -4.44
N GLN A 41 10.46 -15.32 -4.28
CA GLN A 41 11.02 -16.35 -3.42
C GLN A 41 10.62 -16.13 -1.95
N PRO A 42 10.38 -17.20 -1.17
CA PRO A 42 10.05 -17.08 0.24
C PRO A 42 11.21 -16.45 1.00
N ILE A 43 10.88 -15.45 1.81
CA ILE A 43 11.80 -14.77 2.72
C ILE A 43 11.76 -15.51 4.06
N SER A 44 12.91 -15.66 4.71
CA SER A 44 13.03 -16.26 6.04
C SER A 44 13.90 -15.39 6.93
N LEU A 45 13.32 -14.97 8.06
CA LEU A 45 13.96 -14.17 9.09
C LEU A 45 14.00 -14.96 10.40
N MET A 46 14.81 -14.50 11.36
CA MET A 46 14.93 -15.09 12.70
C MET A 46 15.24 -16.59 12.66
N ASP A 47 16.25 -16.99 11.87
CA ASP A 47 16.65 -18.39 11.67
C ASP A 47 15.50 -19.30 11.19
N GLY A 48 14.57 -18.74 10.41
CA GLY A 48 13.43 -19.46 9.82
C GLY A 48 12.17 -19.49 10.70
N LYS A 49 12.16 -18.82 11.86
CA LYS A 49 10.96 -18.69 12.70
C LYS A 49 9.87 -17.83 12.05
N LEU A 50 10.27 -16.85 11.25
CA LEU A 50 9.36 -16.00 10.47
C LEU A 50 9.62 -16.25 8.99
N SER A 51 8.61 -16.70 8.25
CA SER A 51 8.68 -16.84 6.80
C SER A 51 7.42 -16.33 6.11
N PHE A 52 7.60 -15.59 5.03
CA PHE A 52 6.55 -14.98 4.22
C PHE A 52 7.03 -14.80 2.78
N SER A 53 6.11 -14.59 1.85
CA SER A 53 6.43 -14.30 0.44
C SER A 53 5.94 -12.90 0.10
N LEU A 54 6.75 -12.17 -0.68
CA LEU A 54 6.38 -10.88 -1.25
C LEU A 54 6.19 -11.03 -2.77
N PRO A 55 5.48 -10.10 -3.42
CA PRO A 55 5.46 -9.98 -4.88
C PRO A 55 6.87 -9.96 -5.49
N ALA A 56 7.03 -10.52 -6.69
CA ALA A 56 8.34 -10.70 -7.35
C ALA A 56 9.07 -9.38 -7.69
N ASP A 57 8.34 -8.26 -7.76
CA ASP A 57 8.90 -6.91 -7.94
C ASP A 57 9.54 -6.36 -6.66
N MET A 58 9.27 -6.94 -5.49
CA MET A 58 9.84 -6.48 -4.23
C MET A 58 11.21 -7.09 -3.95
N THR A 59 12.18 -6.23 -3.63
CA THR A 59 13.57 -6.62 -3.38
C THR A 59 14.05 -6.08 -2.04
N ASP A 60 15.01 -6.80 -1.43
CA ASP A 60 15.62 -6.39 -0.16
C ASP A 60 16.49 -5.12 -0.34
N GLN A 61 16.16 -4.09 0.42
CA GLN A 61 16.83 -2.78 0.50
C GLN A 61 17.45 -2.54 1.89
N SER A 62 17.52 -3.56 2.74
CA SER A 62 18.19 -3.50 4.04
C SER A 62 19.64 -3.04 3.86
N GLY A 63 20.09 -2.09 4.69
CA GLY A 63 21.44 -1.53 4.63
C GLY A 63 21.70 -0.53 3.49
N LYS A 64 20.79 -0.39 2.51
CA LYS A 64 20.89 0.64 1.45
C LYS A 64 20.25 1.97 1.86
N LEU A 65 19.34 1.95 2.84
CA LEU A 65 18.58 3.11 3.32
C LEU A 65 19.23 3.80 4.55
N GLY A 66 20.42 3.37 4.97
CA GLY A 66 21.16 3.95 6.11
C GLY A 66 21.86 2.90 6.97
N THR A 67 22.30 3.28 8.16
CA THR A 67 22.86 2.36 9.16
C THR A 67 21.79 1.36 9.57
N GLN A 68 21.92 0.13 9.07
CA GLN A 68 21.03 -0.96 9.41
C GLN A 68 21.10 -1.21 10.92
N ALA A 69 20.01 -0.97 11.64
CA ALA A 69 19.80 -1.69 12.88
C ALA A 69 19.68 -3.17 12.50
N ASN A 70 20.39 -4.07 13.18
CA ASN A 70 20.35 -5.52 12.92
C ASN A 70 18.93 -6.11 12.87
N ASN A 71 17.97 -5.35 13.35
CA ASN A 71 16.60 -5.70 13.61
C ASN A 71 15.61 -5.15 12.57
N MET A 72 16.06 -4.42 11.54
CA MET A 72 15.19 -3.82 10.53
C MET A 72 15.48 -4.39 9.14
N HIS A 73 14.45 -4.92 8.50
CA HIS A 73 14.48 -5.43 7.13
C HIS A 73 13.53 -4.60 6.27
N VAL A 74 14.01 -4.06 5.15
CA VAL A 74 13.19 -3.24 4.25
C VAL A 74 13.11 -3.90 2.89
N TYR A 75 11.91 -4.15 2.41
CA TYR A 75 11.65 -4.66 1.07
C TYR A 75 10.85 -3.61 0.30
N SER A 76 11.26 -3.26 -0.91
CA SER A 76 10.51 -2.32 -1.74
C SER A 76 10.50 -2.73 -3.20
N ASP A 77 9.50 -2.24 -3.92
CA ASP A 77 9.53 -2.24 -5.38
C ASP A 77 10.61 -1.27 -5.91
N PRO A 78 10.94 -1.30 -7.21
CA PRO A 78 11.96 -0.43 -7.79
C PRO A 78 11.66 1.07 -7.66
N THR A 79 10.38 1.46 -7.55
CA THR A 79 9.99 2.88 -7.40
C THR A 79 9.99 3.35 -5.95
N GLY A 80 10.00 2.43 -4.99
CA GLY A 80 9.88 2.73 -3.56
C GLY A 80 8.48 3.17 -3.13
N GLN A 81 7.47 3.09 -4.00
CA GLN A 81 6.08 3.43 -3.69
C GLN A 81 5.37 2.32 -2.91
N LYS A 82 5.84 1.06 -3.06
CA LYS A 82 5.41 -0.09 -2.27
C LYS A 82 6.58 -0.55 -1.41
N ALA A 83 6.39 -0.55 -0.10
CA ALA A 83 7.40 -1.03 0.83
C ALA A 83 6.78 -1.89 1.94
N VAL A 84 7.53 -2.89 2.37
CA VAL A 84 7.26 -3.70 3.57
C VAL A 84 8.49 -3.57 4.45
N ILE A 85 8.29 -3.11 5.68
CA ILE A 85 9.35 -2.94 6.68
C ILE A 85 9.06 -3.90 7.82
N VAL A 86 10.00 -4.79 8.10
CA VAL A 86 9.94 -5.74 9.22
C VAL A 86 10.91 -5.28 10.29
N ILE A 87 10.42 -5.00 11.49
CA ILE A 87 11.25 -4.63 12.65
C ILE A 87 11.09 -5.71 13.72
N VAL A 88 12.20 -6.29 14.16
CA VAL A 88 12.25 -7.31 15.21
C VAL A 88 12.78 -6.69 16.50
N GLY A 89 11.92 -6.49 17.50
CA GLY A 89 12.32 -5.95 18.80
C GLY A 89 12.46 -7.02 19.87
N ASP A 90 13.08 -6.65 20.99
CA ASP A 90 12.88 -7.37 22.25
C ASP A 90 11.44 -7.23 22.72
N ASN A 91 11.00 -8.17 23.56
CA ASN A 91 9.64 -8.16 24.08
C ASN A 91 9.42 -6.98 25.05
N THR A 92 8.16 -6.56 25.20
CA THR A 92 7.77 -5.48 26.12
C THR A 92 6.58 -5.90 26.98
N ASP A 93 6.48 -5.32 28.17
CA ASP A 93 5.32 -5.50 29.07
C ASP A 93 4.08 -4.72 28.58
N GLU A 94 4.24 -3.83 27.59
CA GLU A 94 3.17 -3.03 27.00
C GLU A 94 2.30 -3.91 26.08
N ALA A 95 0.99 -3.94 26.32
CA ALA A 95 0.07 -4.73 25.51
C ALA A 95 0.00 -4.21 24.06
N LEU A 96 -0.14 -5.13 23.09
CA LEU A 96 -0.19 -4.79 21.66
C LEU A 96 -1.23 -3.69 21.28
N PRO A 97 -2.44 -3.64 21.87
CA PRO A 97 -3.38 -2.56 21.59
C PRO A 97 -2.88 -1.18 22.04
N VAL A 98 -2.11 -1.11 23.13
CA VAL A 98 -1.54 0.15 23.63
C VAL A 98 -0.44 0.62 22.67
N LEU A 99 0.42 -0.30 22.22
CA LEU A 99 1.42 -0.02 21.19
C LEU A 99 0.79 0.49 19.89
N ALA A 100 -0.25 -0.17 19.40
CA ALA A 100 -0.96 0.26 18.19
C ALA A 100 -1.58 1.65 18.37
N ASN A 101 -2.20 1.95 19.51
CA ASN A 101 -2.73 3.29 19.78
C ASN A 101 -1.62 4.36 19.83
N ARG A 102 -0.46 4.04 20.39
CA ARG A 102 0.68 4.95 20.41
C ARG A 102 1.20 5.23 18.99
N LEU A 103 1.28 4.21 18.13
CA LEU A 103 1.65 4.38 16.71
C LEU A 103 0.61 5.20 15.95
N LEU A 104 -0.67 4.96 16.20
CA LEU A 104 -1.77 5.73 15.63
C LEU A 104 -1.64 7.21 16.00
N GLU A 105 -1.42 7.53 17.27
CA GLU A 105 -1.25 8.93 17.71
C GLU A 105 0.01 9.57 17.12
N GLN A 106 1.10 8.81 16.95
CA GLN A 106 2.26 9.29 16.20
C GLN A 106 1.93 9.59 14.74
N GLN A 107 1.14 8.76 14.05
CA GLN A 107 0.69 9.04 12.69
C GLN A 107 -0.21 10.28 12.65
N ARG A 108 -1.18 10.39 13.57
CA ARG A 108 -2.12 11.52 13.65
C ARG A 108 -1.42 12.84 13.95
N SER A 109 -0.34 12.82 14.73
CA SER A 109 0.46 14.02 15.00
C SER A 109 1.16 14.57 13.75
N ARG A 110 1.42 13.72 12.75
CA ARG A 110 2.05 14.09 11.47
C ARG A 110 1.03 14.37 10.38
N ASP A 111 -0.12 13.71 10.45
CA ASP A 111 -1.26 13.87 9.55
C ASP A 111 -2.56 14.07 10.35
N PRO A 112 -3.03 15.33 10.52
CA PRO A 112 -4.30 15.61 11.19
C PRO A 112 -5.52 15.05 10.47
N GLN A 113 -5.39 14.65 9.19
CA GLN A 113 -6.46 14.06 8.38
C GLN A 113 -6.36 12.52 8.31
N LEU A 114 -5.55 11.91 9.18
CA LEU A 114 -5.38 10.46 9.26
C LEU A 114 -6.72 9.75 9.34
N GLN A 115 -6.95 8.81 8.42
CA GLN A 115 -8.12 7.94 8.46
C GLN A 115 -7.70 6.56 8.94
N VAL A 116 -8.31 6.10 10.02
CA VAL A 116 -8.11 4.74 10.54
C VAL A 116 -9.07 3.81 9.81
N VAL A 117 -8.52 2.83 9.09
CA VAL A 117 -9.29 1.83 8.35
C VAL A 117 -9.57 0.62 9.23
N THR A 118 -8.58 0.19 10.03
CA THR A 118 -8.71 -0.96 10.94
C THR A 118 -7.78 -0.77 12.13
N ASN A 119 -8.25 -1.10 13.34
CA ASN A 119 -7.42 -1.24 14.53
C ASN A 119 -8.03 -2.36 15.38
N LYS A 120 -7.55 -3.59 15.20
CA LYS A 120 -8.16 -4.78 15.83
C LYS A 120 -7.13 -5.85 16.14
N SER A 121 -7.49 -6.74 17.05
CA SER A 121 -6.75 -7.98 17.24
C SER A 121 -7.06 -8.97 16.12
N ILE A 122 -6.05 -9.73 15.73
CA ILE A 122 -6.16 -10.86 14.80
C ILE A 122 -5.45 -12.07 15.39
N GLU A 123 -5.95 -13.26 15.08
CA GLU A 123 -5.37 -14.53 15.55
C GLU A 123 -4.64 -15.21 14.41
N LEU A 124 -3.36 -15.51 14.61
CA LEU A 124 -2.55 -16.23 13.64
C LEU A 124 -1.84 -17.41 14.31
N LYS A 125 -2.28 -18.63 13.98
CA LYS A 125 -1.68 -19.88 14.51
C LYS A 125 -1.60 -19.92 16.05
N GLY A 126 -2.60 -19.36 16.74
CA GLY A 126 -2.66 -19.31 18.21
C GLY A 126 -1.90 -18.15 18.84
N HIS A 127 -1.39 -17.22 18.04
CA HIS A 127 -0.82 -15.96 18.50
C HIS A 127 -1.77 -14.80 18.20
N THR A 128 -2.12 -14.04 19.23
CA THR A 128 -2.82 -12.77 19.09
C THR A 128 -1.83 -11.72 18.57
N LEU A 129 -2.16 -11.12 17.43
CA LEU A 129 -1.49 -9.96 16.85
C LEU A 129 -2.44 -8.76 16.89
N GLN A 130 -1.90 -7.56 16.67
CA GLN A 130 -2.68 -6.34 16.52
C GLN A 130 -2.42 -5.80 15.11
N GLN A 131 -3.48 -5.53 14.36
CA GLN A 131 -3.43 -4.94 13.04
C GLN A 131 -3.93 -3.50 13.10
N LEU A 132 -3.11 -2.56 12.61
CA LEU A 132 -3.45 -1.15 12.45
C LEU A 132 -3.28 -0.73 10.99
N ASP A 133 -4.41 -0.48 10.32
CA ASP A 133 -4.45 0.03 8.96
C ASP A 133 -4.92 1.47 8.95
N SER A 134 -4.22 2.32 8.21
CA SER A 134 -4.54 3.74 8.07
C SER A 134 -4.27 4.26 6.67
N ILE A 135 -5.00 5.32 6.30
CA ILE A 135 -4.71 6.13 5.13
C ILE A 135 -4.05 7.41 5.64
N ILE A 136 -2.79 7.59 5.24
CA ILE A 136 -1.95 8.71 5.66
C ILE A 136 -1.77 9.65 4.47
N SER A 137 -1.95 10.95 4.70
CA SER A 137 -1.72 12.00 3.73
C SER A 137 -0.59 12.91 4.18
N ALA A 138 0.44 13.05 3.36
CA ALA A 138 1.57 13.93 3.61
C ALA A 138 1.99 14.63 2.32
N LYS A 139 2.09 15.97 2.36
CA LYS A 139 2.58 16.80 1.23
C LYS A 139 1.85 16.53 -0.11
N GLY A 140 0.54 16.26 -0.05
CA GLY A 140 -0.28 15.97 -1.24
C GLY A 140 -0.14 14.56 -1.81
N GLN A 141 0.58 13.68 -1.12
CA GLN A 141 0.62 12.24 -1.41
C GLN A 141 -0.20 11.50 -0.37
N THR A 142 -0.97 10.51 -0.81
CA THR A 142 -1.79 9.67 0.06
C THR A 142 -1.32 8.23 -0.07
N ALA A 143 -1.08 7.57 1.06
CA ALA A 143 -0.63 6.19 1.11
C ALA A 143 -1.51 5.38 2.06
N TYR A 144 -1.71 4.11 1.71
CA TYR A 144 -2.24 3.12 2.62
C TYR A 144 -1.08 2.51 3.43
N SER A 145 -1.22 2.50 4.75
CA SER A 145 -0.25 1.93 5.69
C SER A 145 -0.92 0.82 6.48
N SER A 146 -0.22 -0.30 6.66
CA SER A 146 -0.64 -1.41 7.51
C SER A 146 0.53 -1.80 8.42
N ILE A 147 0.26 -1.93 9.71
CA ILE A 147 1.21 -2.29 10.77
C ILE A 147 0.68 -3.50 11.52
#